data_AF-A0A7C0Y6W1-F1
#
_entry.id   AF-A0A7C0Y6W1-F1
#
_cell.length_a   1.000
_cell.length_b   1.000
_cell.length_c   1.000
_cell.angle_alpha   90.00
_cell.angle_beta   90.00
_cell.angle_gamma   90.00
#
_symmetry.space_group_name_H-M   'P 1'
#
loop_
_entity.id
_entity.type
_entity.pdbx_description
1 polymer ?
#
loop_
_entity_poly.entity_id
_entity_poly.type
_entity_poly.pdbx_seq_one_letter_code
_entity_poly.pdbx_strand_id
1 'polypeptide(L)'
;MSFLYLVVSSLLLGMLVGKYTTLDFGNLYEFMLYLLIFTIGIDIGKSKGLREELKKLGKLSLLLPASTVVGSLAGGFLASLLLKVPLKWGLAISAGFGWYSLT
;
A
#
# COMPACT_ATOMS: atom_id res chain seq x y z
N MET A 1 -17.55 -15.00 -4.11
CA MET A 1 -16.93 -16.19 -4.75
C MET A 1 -16.46 -15.91 -6.18
N SER A 2 -17.29 -15.37 -7.09
CA SER A 2 -16.86 -15.03 -8.48
C SER A 2 -15.63 -14.10 -8.56
N PHE A 3 -15.59 -13.03 -7.76
CA PHE A 3 -14.46 -12.09 -7.72
C PHE A 3 -13.12 -12.75 -7.34
N LEU A 4 -13.15 -13.66 -6.36
CA LEU A 4 -11.94 -14.34 -5.90
C LEU A 4 -11.36 -15.23 -7.00
N TYR A 5 -12.20 -15.95 -7.74
CA TYR A 5 -11.75 -16.74 -8.89
C TYR A 5 -11.14 -15.86 -9.99
N LEU A 6 -11.73 -14.69 -10.27
CA LEU A 6 -11.16 -13.73 -11.22
C LEU A 6 -9.75 -13.27 -10.81
N VAL A 7 -9.58 -12.87 -9.54
CA VAL A 7 -8.27 -12.41 -9.03
C VAL A 7 -7.23 -13.53 -9.05
N VAL A 8 -7.58 -14.72 -8.59
CA VAL A 8 -6.65 -15.86 -8.59
C VAL A 8 -6.31 -16.28 -10.02
N SER A 9 -7.30 -16.31 -10.93
CA SER A 9 -7.06 -16.66 -12.33
C SER A 9 -6.18 -15.64 -13.06
N SER A 10 -6.38 -14.34 -12.82
CA SER A 10 -5.54 -13.29 -13.44
C SER A 10 -4.10 -13.34 -12.93
N LEU A 11 -3.89 -13.64 -11.64
CA LEU A 11 -2.57 -13.82 -11.06
C LEU A 11 -1.83 -15.00 -11.68
N LEU A 12 -2.50 -16.16 -11.78
CA LEU A 12 -1.94 -17.37 -12.39
C LEU A 12 -1.63 -17.17 -13.88
N LEU A 13 -2.55 -16.55 -14.62
CA LEU A 13 -2.32 -16.21 -16.03
C LEU A 13 -1.15 -15.25 -16.20
N GLY A 14 -1.06 -14.19 -15.40
CA GLY A 14 0.07 -13.26 -15.42
C GLY A 14 1.41 -13.94 -15.15
N MET A 15 1.45 -14.86 -14.19
CA MET A 15 2.65 -15.64 -13.88
C MET A 15 3.06 -16.59 -15.01
N LEU A 16 2.09 -17.26 -15.66
CA LEU A 16 2.35 -18.11 -16.81
C LEU A 16 2.85 -17.30 -18.01
N VAL A 17 2.19 -16.18 -18.33
CA VAL A 17 2.60 -15.30 -19.42
C VAL A 17 4.01 -14.77 -19.17
N GLY A 18 4.32 -14.29 -17.96
CA GLY A 18 5.66 -13.80 -17.62
C GLY A 18 6.74 -14.89 -17.66
N LYS A 19 6.39 -16.15 -17.40
CA LYS A 19 7.33 -17.28 -17.50
C LYS A 19 7.63 -17.68 -18.94
N TYR A 20 6.62 -17.69 -19.81
CA TYR A 20 6.75 -18.18 -21.19
C TYR A 20 7.06 -17.09 -22.20
N THR A 21 6.93 -15.82 -21.82
CA THR A 21 7.11 -14.69 -22.73
C THR A 21 8.27 -13.82 -22.27
N THR A 22 9.21 -13.52 -23.17
CA THR A 22 10.33 -12.59 -22.92
C THR A 22 9.91 -11.12 -23.14
N LEU A 23 8.63 -10.80 -22.93
CA LEU A 23 8.14 -9.43 -23.07
C LEU A 23 8.69 -8.59 -21.93
N ASP A 24 9.39 -7.51 -22.28
CA ASP A 24 9.76 -6.49 -21.32
C ASP A 24 8.57 -5.55 -21.11
N PHE A 25 7.98 -5.63 -19.91
CA PHE A 25 6.88 -4.76 -19.50
C PHE A 25 7.38 -3.44 -18.89
N GLY A 26 8.70 -3.24 -18.76
CA GLY A 26 9.30 -2.04 -18.18
C GLY A 26 8.66 -1.68 -16.83
N ASN A 27 8.27 -0.41 -16.69
CA ASN A 27 7.66 0.12 -15.46
C ASN A 27 6.12 0.05 -15.47
N LEU A 28 5.52 -0.81 -16.30
CA LEU A 28 4.06 -0.92 -16.39
C LEU A 28 3.43 -1.32 -15.05
N TYR A 29 4.10 -2.17 -14.27
CA TYR A 29 3.64 -2.57 -12.94
C TYR A 29 3.54 -1.37 -11.99
N GLU A 30 4.49 -0.44 -12.07
CA GLU A 30 4.54 0.76 -11.23
C GLU A 30 3.36 1.69 -11.57
N PHE A 31 3.10 1.87 -12.86
CA PHE A 31 1.95 2.64 -13.33
C PHE A 31 0.61 2.00 -12.92
N MET A 32 0.49 0.66 -13.00
CA MET A 32 -0.71 -0.05 -12.54
C MET A 32 -0.92 0.10 -11.02
N LEU A 33 0.16 0.07 -10.23
CA LEU A 33 0.09 0.31 -8.78
C LEU A 33 -0.37 1.74 -8.46
N TYR A 34 0.15 2.74 -9.18
CA TYR A 34 -0.31 4.13 -9.02
C TYR A 34 -1.78 4.29 -9.39
N LEU A 35 -2.22 3.67 -10.49
CA LEU A 35 -3.63 3.67 -10.89
C LEU A 35 -4.53 2.98 -9.85
N LEU A 36 -4.06 1.89 -9.26
CA LEU A 36 -4.78 1.17 -8.20
C LEU A 36 -4.96 2.06 -6.96
N ILE A 37 -3.87 2.64 -6.45
CA ILE A 37 -3.91 3.52 -5.26
C ILE A 37 -4.79 4.74 -5.52
N PHE A 38 -4.72 5.32 -6.71
CA PHE A 38 -5.59 6.43 -7.12
C PHE A 38 -7.07 6.03 -7.12
N THR A 39 -7.38 4.86 -7.67
CA THR A 39 -8.76 4.33 -7.72
C THR A 39 -9.31 4.08 -6.31
N ILE A 40 -8.50 3.48 -5.44
CA ILE A 40 -8.85 3.30 -4.02
C ILE A 40 -9.10 4.66 -3.35
N GLY A 41 -8.28 5.67 -3.63
CA GLY A 41 -8.47 7.03 -3.13
C GLY A 41 -9.81 7.65 -3.56
N ILE A 42 -10.22 7.45 -4.82
CA ILE A 42 -11.53 7.89 -5.31
C ILE A 42 -12.67 7.16 -4.59
N ASP A 43 -12.54 5.84 -4.40
CA ASP A 43 -13.55 5.02 -3.76
C ASP A 43 -13.78 5.45 -2.31
N ILE A 44 -12.69 5.63 -1.54
CA ILE A 44 -12.73 6.19 -0.19
C ILE A 44 -13.35 7.59 -0.22
N GLY A 45 -12.92 8.46 -1.14
CA GLY A 45 -13.41 9.83 -1.28
C GLY A 45 -14.92 9.94 -1.55
N LYS A 46 -15.52 8.92 -2.17
CA LYS A 46 -16.97 8.82 -2.44
C LYS A 46 -17.78 8.30 -1.24
N SER A 47 -17.12 7.79 -0.20
CA SER A 47 -17.79 7.27 0.99
C SER A 47 -18.67 8.35 1.64
N LYS A 48 -19.94 8.01 1.88
CA LYS A 48 -20.91 8.93 2.50
C LYS A 48 -20.47 9.20 3.94
N GLY A 49 -20.45 10.47 4.34
CA GLY A 49 -20.05 10.87 5.69
C GLY A 49 -18.56 11.18 5.85
N LEU A 50 -17.69 10.79 4.91
CA LEU A 50 -16.25 11.08 4.99
C LEU A 50 -15.99 12.58 5.18
N ARG A 51 -16.72 13.44 4.46
CA ARG A 51 -16.55 14.89 4.56
C ARG A 51 -16.96 15.45 5.93
N GLU A 52 -17.94 14.85 6.58
CA GLU A 52 -18.37 15.25 7.94
C GLU A 52 -17.41 14.72 8.99
N GLU A 53 -16.90 13.50 8.83
CA GLU A 53 -15.86 12.92 9.68
C GLU A 53 -14.55 13.71 9.60
N LEU A 54 -14.10 14.06 8.38
CA LEU A 54 -12.92 14.90 8.18
C LEU A 54 -13.10 16.28 8.82
N LYS A 55 -14.30 16.86 8.77
CA LYS A 55 -14.60 18.11 9.48
C LYS A 55 -14.59 17.95 11.00
N LYS A 56 -15.10 16.83 11.52
CA LYS A 56 -15.08 16.50 12.97
C LYS A 56 -13.65 16.29 13.47
N LEU A 57 -12.81 15.55 12.75
CA LEU A 57 -11.41 15.34 13.09
C LEU A 57 -10.56 16.59 12.85
N GLY A 58 -10.91 17.42 11.86
CA GLY A 58 -10.12 18.60 11.49
C GLY A 58 -8.67 18.23 11.19
N LYS A 59 -7.71 18.89 11.87
CA LYS A 59 -6.27 18.64 11.68
C LYS A 59 -5.83 17.23 12.08
N LEU A 60 -6.58 16.53 12.94
CA LEU A 60 -6.27 15.14 13.33
C LEU A 60 -6.33 14.19 12.14
N SER A 61 -7.16 14.47 11.14
CA SER A 61 -7.27 13.65 9.92
C SER A 61 -5.95 13.55 9.15
N LEU A 62 -5.09 14.57 9.23
CA LEU A 62 -3.77 14.57 8.60
C LEU A 62 -2.66 14.13 9.57
N LEU A 63 -2.81 14.47 10.85
CA LEU A 63 -1.86 14.08 11.89
C LEU A 63 -1.83 12.57 12.13
N LEU A 64 -2.96 11.86 12.02
CA LEU A 64 -3.02 10.41 12.21
C LEU A 64 -2.19 9.63 11.15
N PRO A 65 -2.35 9.87 9.84
CA PRO A 65 -1.45 9.29 8.84
C PRO A 65 0.00 9.71 9.06
N ALA A 66 0.26 11.00 9.34
CA ALA A 66 1.61 11.50 9.54
C ALA A 66 2.30 10.84 10.75
N SER A 67 1.60 10.70 11.87
CA SER A 67 2.14 10.03 13.06
C SER A 67 2.35 8.54 12.81
N THR A 68 1.50 7.89 12.01
CA THR A 68 1.68 6.50 11.59
C THR A 68 2.94 6.32 10.75
N VAL A 69 3.18 7.21 9.78
CA VAL A 69 4.40 7.22 8.96
C VAL A 69 5.64 7.36 9.86
N VAL A 70 5.66 8.39 10.70
CA VAL A 70 6.81 8.68 11.58
C VAL A 70 7.04 7.54 12.58
N GLY A 71 5.98 7.05 13.23
CA GLY A 71 6.06 5.96 14.20
C GLY A 71 6.52 4.65 13.58
N SER A 72 6.03 4.32 12.38
CA SER A 72 6.43 3.10 11.66
C SER A 72 7.92 3.16 11.28
N LEU A 73 8.37 4.28 10.69
CA LEU A 73 9.78 4.46 10.31
C LEU A 73 10.70 4.49 11.52
N ALA A 74 10.30 5.14 12.62
CA ALA A 74 11.04 5.13 13.87
C ALA A 74 11.15 3.70 14.45
N GLY A 75 10.06 2.92 14.39
CA GLY A 75 10.05 1.51 14.77
C GLY A 75 10.98 0.67 13.89
N GLY A 76 10.97 0.88 12.57
CA GLY A 76 11.88 0.23 11.63
C GLY A 76 13.35 0.58 11.90
N PHE A 77 13.63 1.83 12.22
CA PHE A 77 14.97 2.29 12.62
C PHE A 77 15.43 1.60 13.91
N LEU A 78 14.62 1.59 14.97
CA LEU A 78 14.94 0.95 16.24
C LEU A 78 15.11 -0.56 16.09
N ALA A 79 14.22 -1.23 15.34
CA ALA A 79 14.32 -2.66 15.04
C ALA A 79 15.61 -2.99 14.28
N SER A 80 16.02 -2.14 13.33
CA SER A 80 17.28 -2.29 12.61
C SER A 80 18.49 -2.28 13.55
N LEU A 81 18.44 -1.41 14.57
CA LEU A 81 19.51 -1.23 15.56
C LEU A 81 19.58 -2.42 16.54
N LEU A 82 18.42 -2.91 16.98
CA LEU A 82 18.31 -4.08 17.88
C LEU A 82 18.73 -5.39 17.20
N LEU A 83 18.26 -5.61 15.96
CA LEU A 83 18.52 -6.84 15.20
C LEU A 83 19.84 -6.79 14.42
N LYS A 84 20.56 -5.66 14.44
CA LYS A 84 21.81 -5.42 13.69
C LYS A 84 21.69 -5.71 12.20
N VAL A 85 20.52 -5.43 11.63
CA VAL A 85 20.29 -5.50 10.17
C VAL A 85 20.61 -4.15 9.52
N PRO A 86 20.97 -4.12 8.22
CA PRO A 86 21.16 -2.86 7.51
C PRO A 86 19.92 -1.97 7.54
N LEU A 87 20.11 -0.68 7.83
CA LEU A 87 19.03 0.28 7.98
C LEU A 87 18.08 0.34 6.77
N LYS A 88 18.62 0.16 5.56
CA LYS A 88 17.83 0.08 4.33
C LYS A 88 16.70 -0.95 4.40
N TRP A 89 16.96 -2.11 5.03
CA TRP A 89 15.98 -3.18 5.14
C TRP A 89 14.95 -2.89 6.23
N GLY A 90 15.39 -2.40 7.39
CA GLY A 90 14.49 -2.01 8.48
C GLY A 90 13.50 -0.93 8.04
N LEU A 91 14.00 0.11 7.35
CA LEU A 91 13.14 1.17 6.81
C LEU A 91 12.25 0.68 5.67
N ALA A 92 12.77 -0.10 4.71
CA ALA A 92 11.96 -0.62 3.59
C ALA A 92 10.79 -1.49 4.08
N ILE A 93 11.03 -2.37 5.06
CA ILE A 93 9.97 -3.20 5.65
C ILE A 93 8.95 -2.32 6.37
N SER A 94 9.41 -1.38 7.20
CA SER A 94 8.51 -0.49 7.95
C SER A 94 7.71 0.46 7.05
N ALA A 95 8.26 0.88 5.90
CA ALA A 95 7.60 1.72 4.92
C ALA A 95 6.43 1.03 4.20
N GLY A 96 6.28 -0.29 4.37
CA GLY A 96 5.07 -1.03 4.02
C GLY A 96 3.88 -0.80 4.95
N PHE A 97 3.89 0.26 5.76
CA PHE A 97 2.73 0.67 6.57
C PHE A 97 1.54 1.03 5.67
N GLY A 98 0.31 0.83 6.16
CA GLY A 98 -0.91 1.26 5.46
C GLY A 98 -1.57 0.23 4.52
N TRP A 99 -0.92 -0.91 4.24
CA TRP A 99 -1.53 -1.98 3.42
C TRP A 99 -2.61 -2.79 4.16
N TYR A 100 -2.63 -2.76 5.50
CA TYR A 100 -3.56 -3.51 6.34
C TYR A 100 -4.45 -2.64 7.24
N SER A 101 -4.27 -1.31 7.21
CA SER A 101 -5.01 -0.37 8.07
C SER A 101 -6.35 0.08 7.45
N LEU A 102 -6.72 -0.46 6.28
CA LEU A 102 -8.06 -0.35 5.72
C LEU A 102 -8.96 -1.44 6.36
N THR A 103 -9.43 -1.18 7.57
CA THR A 103 -10.58 -1.86 8.21
C THR A 103 -11.50 -0.80 8.77
#